data_AF-A0A126R6Z2-F1
#
_entry.id   AF-A0A126R6Z2-F1
#
_cell.length_a   1.000
_cell.length_b   1.000
_cell.length_c   1.000
_cell.angle_alpha   90.00
_cell.angle_beta   90.00
_cell.angle_gamma   90.00
#
_symmetry.space_group_name_H-M   'P 1'
#
loop_
_entity.id
_entity.type
_entity.pdbx_description
1 polymer ?
#
loop_
_entity_poly.entity_id
_entity_poly.type
_entity_poly.pdbx_seq_one_letter_code
_entity_poly.pdbx_strand_id
1 'polypeptide(L)'
;MRRAVLPLLSMVSLGACASNEPPSDPAVMVQEAQARSDILADRFQKELLSALTAAMAADGPQGAISVCSSIAPALAAQISEESGATVRRTALRTRNPAASPDATERRVMESWAAAPFGVDGKPRRWSAYEGGQYRYMRAIPTMPMCLACHGENVAPEVMAAIRAHYPADQATGFASGQLRGAFSIRWEEAALARAIKGGEGAQRGLHP
;
A
#
# COMPACT_ATOMS: atom_id res chain seq x y z
N MET A 1 -81.34 20.05 -7.42
CA MET A 1 -80.62 18.86 -6.91
C MET A 1 -79.26 18.77 -7.59
N ARG A 2 -78.21 18.51 -6.79
CA ARG A 2 -76.78 18.29 -7.10
C ARG A 2 -76.54 17.58 -8.46
N ARG A 3 -75.42 17.78 -9.17
CA ARG A 3 -74.04 17.43 -8.76
C ARG A 3 -73.02 18.09 -9.71
N ALA A 4 -72.02 18.78 -9.15
CA ALA A 4 -70.81 19.17 -9.87
C ALA A 4 -69.79 18.01 -9.79
N VAL A 5 -69.18 17.65 -10.91
CA VAL A 5 -68.13 16.63 -11.02
C VAL A 5 -66.81 17.36 -11.27
N LEU A 6 -65.90 17.31 -10.30
CA LEU A 6 -64.54 17.83 -10.41
C LEU A 6 -63.62 16.70 -10.91
N PRO A 7 -62.77 16.92 -11.93
CA PRO A 7 -61.82 15.90 -12.35
C PRO A 7 -60.63 15.88 -11.37
N LEU A 8 -60.33 14.69 -10.86
CA LEU A 8 -59.21 14.43 -9.96
C LEU A 8 -57.93 14.33 -10.80
N LEU A 9 -57.05 15.34 -10.70
CA LEU A 9 -55.75 15.34 -11.36
C LEU A 9 -54.76 14.53 -10.48
N SER A 10 -54.48 13.28 -10.86
CA SER A 10 -53.48 12.44 -10.18
C SER A 10 -52.07 12.90 -10.56
N MET A 11 -51.41 13.58 -9.63
CA MET A 11 -50.01 13.99 -9.70
C MET A 11 -49.12 12.78 -9.35
N VAL A 12 -48.43 12.22 -10.35
CA VAL A 12 -47.44 11.14 -10.14
C VAL A 12 -46.13 11.77 -9.71
N SER A 13 -45.85 11.71 -8.41
CA SER A 13 -44.57 12.14 -7.83
C SER A 13 -43.53 11.04 -8.04
N LEU A 14 -42.59 11.22 -8.98
CA LEU A 14 -41.36 10.43 -9.02
C LEU A 14 -40.47 10.86 -7.84
N GLY A 15 -40.56 10.13 -6.73
CA GLY A 15 -39.64 10.26 -5.61
C GLY A 15 -38.25 9.78 -6.04
N ALA A 16 -37.33 10.73 -6.23
CA ALA A 16 -35.91 10.44 -6.34
C ALA A 16 -35.43 9.89 -4.98
N CYS A 17 -35.20 8.58 -4.89
CA CYS A 17 -34.47 7.98 -3.78
C CYS A 17 -33.01 8.41 -3.87
N ALA A 18 -32.69 9.61 -3.39
CA ALA A 18 -31.34 9.94 -3.00
C ALA A 18 -31.05 9.12 -1.73
N SER A 19 -30.30 8.03 -1.88
CA SER A 19 -29.81 7.23 -0.75
C SER A 19 -28.93 8.12 0.12
N ASN A 20 -29.53 8.70 1.15
CA ASN A 20 -28.84 9.52 2.14
C ASN A 20 -28.23 8.56 3.17
N GLU A 21 -27.19 7.83 2.75
CA GLU A 21 -26.44 6.96 3.64
C GLU A 21 -25.62 7.87 4.58
N PRO A 22 -25.80 7.78 5.91
CA PRO A 22 -25.10 8.65 6.84
C PRO A 22 -23.57 8.49 6.66
N PRO A 23 -22.80 9.57 6.81
CA PRO A 23 -21.34 9.49 6.71
C PRO A 23 -20.83 8.43 7.67
N SER A 24 -20.03 7.50 7.14
CA SER A 24 -19.49 6.37 7.90
C SER A 24 -18.61 6.87 9.06
N ASP A 25 -18.70 6.21 10.21
CA ASP A 25 -17.87 6.52 11.39
C ASP A 25 -16.38 6.56 10.99
N PRO A 26 -15.64 7.67 11.27
CA PRO A 26 -14.22 7.77 10.96
C PRO A 26 -13.37 6.60 11.48
N ALA A 27 -13.71 6.03 12.64
CA ALA A 27 -12.99 4.88 13.18
C ALA A 27 -13.20 3.61 12.34
N VAL A 28 -14.43 3.41 11.84
CA VAL A 28 -14.77 2.31 10.93
C VAL A 28 -14.04 2.49 9.59
N MET A 29 -14.00 3.71 9.07
CA MET A 29 -13.31 4.00 7.80
C MET A 29 -11.80 3.78 7.89
N VAL A 30 -11.16 4.13 9.02
CA VAL A 30 -9.74 3.82 9.25
C VAL A 30 -9.50 2.30 9.28
N GLN A 31 -10.39 1.52 9.91
CA GLN A 31 -10.28 0.07 9.95
C GLN A 31 -10.44 -0.55 8.55
N GLU A 32 -11.39 -0.07 7.77
CA GLU A 32 -11.62 -0.53 6.41
C GLU A 32 -10.44 -0.18 5.48
N ALA A 33 -9.90 1.05 5.61
CA ALA A 33 -8.67 1.45 4.93
C ALA A 33 -7.51 0.53 5.30
N GLN A 34 -7.36 0.19 6.59
CA GLN A 34 -6.32 -0.72 7.06
C GLN A 34 -6.47 -2.12 6.47
N ALA A 35 -7.67 -2.72 6.53
CA ALA A 35 -7.92 -4.06 6.02
C ALA A 35 -7.61 -4.17 4.52
N ARG A 36 -8.01 -3.17 3.73
CA ARG A 36 -7.68 -3.11 2.30
C ARG A 36 -6.20 -2.92 2.06
N SER A 37 -5.57 -2.05 2.84
CA SER A 37 -4.13 -1.77 2.72
C SER A 37 -3.29 -3.00 3.08
N ASP A 38 -3.72 -3.83 4.04
CA ASP A 38 -3.07 -5.11 4.34
C ASP A 38 -3.03 -6.01 3.10
N ILE A 39 -4.14 -6.14 2.36
CA ILE A 39 -4.24 -6.93 1.12
C ILE A 39 -3.29 -6.37 0.05
N LEU A 40 -3.30 -5.04 -0.16
CA LEU A 40 -2.42 -4.42 -1.16
C LEU A 40 -0.94 -4.58 -0.81
N ALA A 41 -0.59 -4.44 0.48
CA ALA A 41 0.78 -4.63 0.94
C ALA A 41 1.22 -6.10 0.81
N ASP A 42 0.34 -7.07 1.04
CA ASP A 42 0.62 -8.50 0.84
C ASP A 42 0.86 -8.83 -0.62
N ARG A 43 -0.01 -8.31 -1.50
CA ARG A 43 0.16 -8.45 -2.94
C ARG A 43 1.50 -7.87 -3.40
N PHE A 44 1.79 -6.63 -3.01
CA PHE A 44 3.04 -5.98 -3.40
C PHE A 44 4.26 -6.78 -2.89
N GLN A 45 4.27 -7.18 -1.63
CA GLN A 45 5.36 -7.98 -1.08
C GLN A 45 5.55 -9.30 -1.85
N LYS A 46 4.46 -10.02 -2.12
CA LYS A 46 4.49 -11.31 -2.81
C LYS A 46 5.02 -11.18 -4.24
N GLU A 47 4.46 -10.28 -5.03
CA GLU A 47 4.83 -10.09 -6.43
C GLU A 47 6.27 -9.57 -6.56
N LEU A 48 6.68 -8.64 -5.70
CA LEU A 48 8.06 -8.15 -5.68
C LEU A 48 9.06 -9.24 -5.32
N LEU A 49 8.77 -10.06 -4.30
CA LEU A 49 9.64 -11.19 -3.96
C LEU A 49 9.71 -12.21 -5.09
N SER A 50 8.59 -12.50 -5.74
CA SER A 50 8.56 -13.44 -6.87
C SER A 50 9.45 -12.95 -8.02
N ALA A 51 9.33 -11.67 -8.40
CA ALA A 51 10.16 -11.07 -9.43
C ALA A 51 11.65 -11.07 -9.04
N LEU A 52 11.96 -10.77 -7.77
CA LEU A 52 13.32 -10.77 -7.25
C LEU A 52 13.93 -12.18 -7.28
N THR A 53 13.20 -13.19 -6.80
CA THR A 53 13.67 -14.58 -6.80
C THR A 53 13.92 -15.08 -8.22
N ALA A 54 13.03 -14.76 -9.16
CA ALA A 54 13.22 -15.12 -10.57
C ALA A 54 14.48 -14.48 -11.17
N ALA A 55 14.69 -13.18 -10.95
CA ALA A 55 15.88 -12.48 -11.45
C ALA A 55 17.17 -12.97 -10.80
N MET A 56 17.15 -13.25 -9.50
CA MET A 56 18.31 -13.82 -8.80
C MET A 56 18.67 -15.21 -9.31
N ALA A 57 17.68 -16.03 -9.67
CA ALA A 57 17.90 -17.36 -10.22
C ALA A 57 18.44 -17.32 -11.67
N ALA A 58 18.00 -16.34 -12.47
CA ALA A 58 18.42 -16.20 -13.87
C ALA A 58 19.81 -15.55 -14.01
N ASP A 59 20.01 -14.41 -13.33
CA ASP A 59 21.12 -13.49 -13.60
C ASP A 59 22.00 -13.21 -12.37
N GLY A 60 21.77 -13.96 -11.28
CA GLY A 60 22.43 -13.74 -10.00
C GLY A 60 21.98 -12.45 -9.29
N PRO A 61 22.53 -12.18 -8.10
CA PRO A 61 22.19 -10.98 -7.32
C PRO A 61 22.46 -9.67 -8.06
N GLN A 62 23.44 -9.64 -8.97
CA GLN A 62 23.76 -8.48 -9.80
C GLN A 62 22.66 -8.13 -10.81
N GLY A 63 22.11 -9.12 -11.53
CA GLY A 63 21.03 -8.88 -12.49
C GLY A 63 19.72 -8.48 -11.80
N ALA A 64 19.52 -8.99 -10.58
CA ALA A 64 18.38 -8.67 -9.73
C ALA A 64 18.35 -7.20 -9.22
N ILE A 65 19.44 -6.44 -9.36
CA ILE A 65 19.47 -5.02 -8.97
C ILE A 65 18.54 -4.17 -9.84
N SER A 66 18.36 -4.57 -11.11
CA SER A 66 17.42 -3.93 -12.05
C SER A 66 15.97 -4.04 -11.60
N VAL A 67 15.58 -5.16 -10.94
CA VAL A 67 14.24 -5.37 -10.36
C VAL A 67 13.88 -4.24 -9.40
N CYS A 68 14.84 -3.78 -8.61
CA CYS A 68 14.59 -2.72 -7.63
C CYS A 68 14.37 -1.34 -8.28
N SER A 69 14.94 -1.07 -9.46
CA SER A 69 14.85 0.26 -10.11
C SER A 69 13.66 0.34 -11.06
N SER A 70 13.29 -0.76 -11.69
CA SER A 70 12.21 -0.80 -12.68
C SER A 70 10.94 -1.47 -12.16
N ILE A 71 11.04 -2.70 -11.65
CA ILE A 71 9.87 -3.53 -11.31
C ILE A 71 9.17 -3.00 -10.07
N ALA A 72 9.90 -2.62 -9.02
CA ALA A 72 9.27 -2.13 -7.79
C ALA A 72 8.42 -0.85 -8.02
N PRO A 73 8.90 0.19 -8.73
CA PRO A 73 8.05 1.33 -9.10
C PRO A 73 6.88 0.97 -10.02
N ALA A 74 7.10 0.11 -11.02
CA ALA A 74 6.05 -0.30 -11.95
C ALA A 74 4.91 -1.04 -11.24
N LEU A 75 5.26 -1.97 -10.34
CA LEU A 75 4.28 -2.71 -9.54
C LEU A 75 3.52 -1.78 -8.59
N ALA A 76 4.20 -0.81 -7.97
CA ALA A 76 3.55 0.19 -7.14
C ALA A 76 2.52 1.01 -7.95
N ALA A 77 2.88 1.43 -9.17
CA ALA A 77 2.00 2.17 -10.06
C ALA A 77 0.78 1.33 -10.49
N GLN A 78 1.01 0.08 -10.90
CA GLN A 78 -0.06 -0.84 -11.28
C GLN A 78 -1.06 -1.06 -10.12
N ILE A 79 -0.56 -1.40 -8.93
CA ILE A 79 -1.43 -1.62 -7.77
C ILE A 79 -2.19 -0.33 -7.42
N SER A 80 -1.55 0.83 -7.55
CA SER A 80 -2.20 2.12 -7.30
C SER A 80 -3.35 2.38 -8.27
N GLU A 81 -3.12 2.14 -9.57
CA GLU A 81 -4.13 2.32 -10.62
C GLU A 81 -5.32 1.38 -10.41
N GLU A 82 -5.07 0.10 -10.17
CA GLU A 82 -6.13 -0.91 -10.00
C GLU A 82 -6.96 -0.70 -8.73
N SER A 83 -6.33 -0.25 -7.64
CA SER A 83 -7.00 -0.09 -6.34
C SER A 83 -7.62 1.30 -6.14
N GLY A 84 -7.13 2.31 -6.85
CA GLY A 84 -7.43 3.73 -6.59
C GLY A 84 -6.72 4.30 -5.36
N ALA A 85 -5.90 3.51 -4.65
CA ALA A 85 -5.03 4.00 -3.59
C ALA A 85 -3.71 4.52 -4.16
N THR A 86 -3.00 5.38 -3.43
CA THR A 86 -1.58 5.61 -3.70
C THR A 86 -0.75 4.61 -2.93
N VAL A 87 -0.09 3.68 -3.62
CA VAL A 87 0.78 2.64 -3.04
C VAL A 87 2.24 2.95 -3.37
N ARG A 88 3.11 2.93 -2.36
CA ARG A 88 4.56 3.07 -2.56
C ARG A 88 5.37 2.31 -1.51
N ARG A 89 6.68 2.23 -1.76
CA ARG A 89 7.68 1.85 -0.76
C ARG A 89 8.49 3.07 -0.36
N THR A 90 8.84 3.15 0.91
CA THR A 90 9.63 4.24 1.50
C THR A 90 10.69 3.68 2.45
N ALA A 91 11.77 4.40 2.71
CA ALA A 91 12.83 3.94 3.61
C ALA A 91 13.61 5.10 4.24
N LEU A 92 14.04 4.93 5.50
CA LEU A 92 14.98 5.86 6.14
C LEU A 92 16.37 5.85 5.47
N ARG A 93 16.78 4.67 4.97
CA ARG A 93 18.02 4.45 4.19
C ARG A 93 17.65 4.05 2.77
N THR A 94 17.70 5.01 1.85
CA THR A 94 17.19 4.83 0.49
C THR A 94 18.24 4.25 -0.46
N ARG A 95 17.80 3.31 -1.31
CA ARG A 95 18.57 2.90 -2.51
C ARG A 95 18.28 3.87 -3.66
N ASN A 96 16.99 4.14 -3.89
CA ASN A 96 16.50 5.14 -4.81
C ASN A 96 16.04 6.37 -4.01
N PRO A 97 16.57 7.59 -4.26
CA PRO A 97 16.15 8.81 -3.58
C PRO A 97 14.65 9.10 -3.68
N ALA A 98 13.96 8.65 -4.73
CA ALA A 98 12.51 8.79 -4.88
C ALA A 98 11.70 8.02 -3.80
N ALA A 99 12.34 7.09 -3.10
CA ALA A 99 11.77 6.37 -1.95
C ALA A 99 12.00 7.09 -0.62
N SER A 100 12.44 8.36 -0.63
CA SER A 100 12.57 9.16 0.59
C SER A 100 11.21 9.35 1.27
N PRO A 101 11.18 9.34 2.62
CA PRO A 101 9.94 9.47 3.36
C PRO A 101 9.49 10.92 3.48
N ASP A 102 8.18 11.11 3.52
CA ASP A 102 7.60 12.34 4.07
C ASP A 102 7.72 12.40 5.60
N ALA A 103 7.26 13.50 6.22
CA ALA A 103 7.38 13.71 7.65
C ALA A 103 6.62 12.65 8.49
N THR A 104 5.43 12.24 8.06
CA THR A 104 4.66 11.20 8.77
C THR A 104 5.33 9.84 8.59
N GLU A 105 5.71 9.50 7.36
CA GLU A 105 6.40 8.24 7.05
C GLU A 105 7.70 8.08 7.84
N ARG A 106 8.47 9.17 7.97
CA ARG A 106 9.69 9.22 8.75
C ARG A 106 9.42 8.95 10.23
N ARG A 107 8.51 9.70 10.86
CA ARG A 107 8.19 9.54 12.29
C ARG A 107 7.74 8.11 12.60
N VAL A 108 6.89 7.54 11.75
CA VAL A 108 6.40 6.17 11.92
C VAL A 108 7.55 5.16 11.81
N MET A 109 8.40 5.25 10.79
CA MET A 109 9.53 4.33 10.64
C MET A 109 10.58 4.49 11.74
N GLU A 110 10.85 5.71 12.21
CA GLU A 110 11.76 5.96 13.33
C GLU A 110 11.26 5.29 14.61
N SER A 111 9.94 5.29 14.85
CA SER A 111 9.33 4.56 15.98
C SER A 111 9.48 3.04 15.90
N TRP A 112 9.76 2.50 14.71
CA TRP A 112 9.92 1.06 14.46
C TRP A 112 11.38 0.63 14.33
N ALA A 113 12.33 1.57 14.24
CA ALA A 113 13.72 1.28 13.86
C ALA A 113 14.40 0.24 14.77
N ALA A 114 14.13 0.29 16.08
CA ALA A 114 14.66 -0.66 17.07
C ALA A 114 13.85 -1.96 17.18
N ALA A 115 12.57 -1.95 16.80
CA ALA A 115 11.67 -3.09 16.95
C ALA A 115 10.63 -3.11 15.81
N PRO A 116 10.98 -3.57 14.61
CA PRO A 116 10.10 -3.52 13.44
C PRO A 116 8.98 -4.58 13.46
N PHE A 117 9.02 -5.49 14.42
CA PHE A 117 7.98 -6.48 14.69
C PHE A 117 7.12 -6.06 15.89
N GLY A 118 5.84 -6.45 15.84
CA GLY A 118 4.91 -6.39 16.96
C GLY A 118 5.09 -7.56 17.92
N VAL A 119 4.31 -7.55 19.01
CA VAL A 119 4.30 -8.63 20.01
C VAL A 119 3.81 -9.97 19.46
N ASP A 120 3.06 -9.94 18.36
CA ASP A 120 2.57 -11.10 17.62
C ASP A 120 3.60 -11.65 16.61
N GLY A 121 4.82 -11.09 16.59
CA GLY A 121 5.88 -11.47 15.66
C GLY A 121 5.65 -11.01 14.22
N LYS A 122 4.57 -10.25 13.94
CA LYS A 122 4.29 -9.71 12.60
C LYS A 122 4.95 -8.35 12.42
N PRO A 123 5.25 -7.93 11.17
CA PRO A 123 5.70 -6.58 10.92
C PRO A 123 4.73 -5.54 11.49
N ARG A 124 5.27 -4.49 12.12
CA ARG A 124 4.44 -3.42 12.68
C ARG A 124 3.59 -2.75 11.60
N ARG A 125 2.40 -2.34 12.02
CA ARG A 125 1.44 -1.59 11.21
C ARG A 125 1.08 -0.31 11.94
N TRP A 126 0.74 0.71 11.17
CA TRP A 126 0.18 1.97 11.66
C TRP A 126 -0.88 2.44 10.68
N SER A 127 -1.97 2.98 11.19
CA SER A 127 -3.07 3.54 10.42
C SER A 127 -3.61 4.79 11.11
N ALA A 128 -3.96 5.79 10.31
CA ALA A 128 -4.58 7.02 10.81
C ALA A 128 -5.33 7.75 9.70
N TYR A 129 -6.20 8.69 10.08
CA TYR A 129 -6.70 9.71 9.19
C TYR A 129 -5.94 11.01 9.45
N GLU A 130 -5.07 11.42 8.52
CA GLU A 130 -4.22 12.60 8.64
C GLU A 130 -4.16 13.35 7.31
N GLY A 131 -4.32 14.68 7.36
CA GLY A 131 -4.22 15.53 6.15
C GLY A 131 -5.30 15.23 5.10
N GLY A 132 -6.50 14.82 5.53
CA GLY A 132 -7.61 14.48 4.64
C GLY A 132 -7.52 13.09 4.00
N GLN A 133 -6.53 12.29 4.38
CA GLN A 133 -6.26 10.98 3.80
C GLN A 133 -6.30 9.88 4.86
N TYR A 134 -6.81 8.70 4.50
CA TYR A 134 -6.58 7.50 5.27
C TYR A 134 -5.20 6.94 4.92
N ARG A 135 -4.30 6.94 5.89
CA ARG A 135 -2.92 6.54 5.72
C ARG A 135 -2.68 5.22 6.42
N TYR A 136 -1.90 4.36 5.78
CA TYR A 136 -1.46 3.08 6.31
C TYR A 136 0.02 2.90 6.03
N MET A 137 0.72 2.32 7.00
CA MET A 137 2.08 1.87 6.81
C MET A 137 2.29 0.47 7.39
N ARG A 138 3.14 -0.30 6.73
CA ARG A 138 3.63 -1.60 7.23
C ARG A 138 5.13 -1.71 7.11
N ALA A 139 5.78 -2.05 8.22
CA ALA A 139 7.21 -2.28 8.27
C ALA A 139 7.63 -3.38 7.28
N ILE A 140 8.83 -3.24 6.71
CA ILE A 140 9.51 -4.25 5.90
C ILE A 140 10.80 -4.62 6.65
N PRO A 141 10.78 -5.64 7.51
CA PRO A 141 11.99 -6.17 8.11
C PRO A 141 12.84 -6.93 7.07
N THR A 142 14.16 -6.93 7.23
CA THR A 142 15.07 -7.72 6.40
C THR A 142 14.93 -9.22 6.70
N MET A 143 14.91 -10.01 5.63
CA MET A 143 15.02 -11.48 5.67
C MET A 143 16.38 -11.92 5.12
N PRO A 144 16.82 -13.19 5.29
CA PRO A 144 18.14 -13.65 4.84
C PRO A 144 18.45 -13.30 3.37
N MET A 145 17.49 -13.49 2.47
CA MET A 145 17.67 -13.15 1.04
C MET A 145 17.92 -11.65 0.80
N CYS A 146 17.39 -10.77 1.65
CA CYS A 146 17.58 -9.33 1.51
C CYS A 146 19.04 -8.93 1.72
N LEU A 147 19.77 -9.70 2.55
CA LEU A 147 21.13 -9.39 2.96
C LEU A 147 22.16 -9.61 1.84
N ALA A 148 21.80 -10.32 0.77
CA ALA A 148 22.64 -10.46 -0.42
C ALA A 148 23.00 -9.08 -1.04
N CYS A 149 22.10 -8.09 -0.93
CA CYS A 149 22.32 -6.74 -1.46
C CYS A 149 22.24 -5.65 -0.37
N HIS A 150 21.57 -5.92 0.75
CA HIS A 150 21.37 -4.97 1.84
C HIS A 150 22.26 -5.28 3.06
N GLY A 151 23.00 -6.38 3.08
CA GLY A 151 23.78 -6.81 4.24
C GLY A 151 25.01 -5.95 4.54
N GLU A 152 25.68 -6.24 5.65
CA GLU A 152 27.01 -5.70 5.97
C GLU A 152 28.09 -6.25 5.03
N ASN A 153 27.98 -7.53 4.66
CA ASN A 153 28.95 -8.23 3.82
C ASN A 153 28.38 -8.49 2.42
N VAL A 154 28.26 -7.44 1.62
CA VAL A 154 27.80 -7.55 0.22
C VAL A 154 28.99 -7.85 -0.69
N ALA A 155 28.83 -8.83 -1.58
CA ALA A 155 29.90 -9.25 -2.50
C ALA A 155 30.38 -8.07 -3.40
N PRO A 156 31.68 -7.96 -3.71
CA PRO A 156 32.23 -6.83 -4.46
C PRO A 156 31.55 -6.55 -5.79
N GLU A 157 31.20 -7.59 -6.54
CA GLU A 157 30.50 -7.53 -7.83
C GLU A 157 29.07 -6.99 -7.69
N VAL A 158 28.37 -7.36 -6.63
CA VAL A 158 27.03 -6.84 -6.31
C VAL A 158 27.11 -5.37 -5.90
N MET A 159 28.11 -5.00 -5.10
CA MET A 159 28.37 -3.60 -4.75
C MET A 159 28.73 -2.74 -5.96
N ALA A 160 29.48 -3.29 -6.93
CA ALA A 160 29.80 -2.59 -8.18
C ALA A 160 28.52 -2.31 -8.99
N ALA A 161 27.66 -3.32 -9.15
CA ALA A 161 26.38 -3.16 -9.84
C ALA A 161 25.43 -2.19 -9.09
N ILE A 162 25.39 -2.23 -7.75
CA ILE A 162 24.62 -1.28 -6.94
C ILE A 162 25.07 0.15 -7.24
N ARG A 163 26.39 0.42 -7.20
CA ARG A 163 26.92 1.77 -7.44
C ARG A 163 26.66 2.26 -8.87
N ALA A 164 26.70 1.37 -9.86
CA ALA A 164 26.41 1.70 -11.25
C ALA A 164 24.94 2.13 -11.44
N HIS A 165 24.00 1.44 -10.78
CA HIS A 165 22.56 1.77 -10.88
C HIS A 165 22.10 2.85 -9.89
N TYR A 166 22.77 2.98 -8.75
CA TYR A 166 22.39 3.86 -7.64
C TYR A 166 23.62 4.55 -7.03
N PRO A 167 24.13 5.62 -7.67
CA PRO A 167 25.30 6.34 -7.16
C PRO A 167 25.12 6.95 -5.77
N ALA A 168 23.88 7.25 -5.39
CA ALA A 168 23.50 7.83 -4.10
C ALA A 168 22.93 6.81 -3.10
N ASP A 169 23.22 5.52 -3.29
CA ASP A 169 22.72 4.46 -2.42
C ASP A 169 23.17 4.60 -0.96
N GLN A 170 22.24 4.33 -0.04
CA GLN A 170 22.48 4.29 1.41
C GLN A 170 21.98 2.97 2.04
N ALA A 171 21.47 2.04 1.22
CA ALA A 171 20.74 0.87 1.67
C ALA A 171 21.60 -0.40 1.76
N THR A 172 22.73 -0.36 2.43
CA THR A 172 23.56 -1.54 2.77
C THR A 172 23.75 -1.63 4.28
N GLY A 173 24.57 -2.54 4.83
CA GLY A 173 24.86 -2.56 6.27
C GLY A 173 23.65 -2.89 7.14
N PHE A 174 22.77 -3.77 6.68
CA PHE A 174 21.68 -4.31 7.49
C PHE A 174 22.03 -5.70 8.03
N ALA A 175 21.52 -6.00 9.22
CA ALA A 175 21.44 -7.35 9.77
C ALA A 175 20.03 -7.94 9.54
N SER A 176 19.85 -9.23 9.81
CA SER A 176 18.55 -9.90 9.73
C SER A 176 17.55 -9.30 10.73
N GLY A 177 16.30 -9.12 10.32
CA GLY A 177 15.22 -8.58 11.15
C GLY A 177 15.24 -7.06 11.37
N GLN A 178 16.19 -6.33 10.79
CA GLN A 178 16.24 -4.86 10.87
C GLN A 178 15.23 -4.20 9.93
N LEU A 179 14.82 -2.97 10.25
CA LEU A 179 13.88 -2.21 9.42
C LEU A 179 14.52 -1.77 8.09
N ARG A 180 14.19 -2.46 7.00
CA ARG A 180 14.62 -2.07 5.65
C ARG A 180 13.88 -0.84 5.13
N GLY A 181 12.60 -0.70 5.48
CA GLY A 181 11.72 0.37 5.04
C GLY A 181 10.27 0.06 5.38
N ALA A 182 9.32 0.64 4.65
CA ALA A 182 7.90 0.39 4.82
C ALA A 182 7.14 0.41 3.49
N PHE A 183 6.03 -0.32 3.44
CA PHE A 183 4.95 0.00 2.51
C PHE A 183 4.19 1.20 3.06
N SER A 184 3.84 2.14 2.19
CA SER A 184 3.03 3.32 2.51
C SER A 184 1.87 3.37 1.53
N ILE A 185 0.66 3.35 2.07
CA ILE A 185 -0.59 3.29 1.31
C ILE A 185 -1.48 4.43 1.79
N ARG A 186 -2.02 5.20 0.84
CA ARG A 186 -2.88 6.34 1.12
C ARG A 186 -4.15 6.24 0.30
N TRP A 187 -5.27 6.51 0.94
CA TRP A 187 -6.57 6.58 0.30
C TRP A 187 -7.15 7.98 0.46
N GLU A 188 -7.58 8.55 -0.66
CA GLU A 188 -8.55 9.64 -0.63
C GLU A 188 -9.89 9.10 -0.18
N GLU A 189 -10.66 9.90 0.56
CA GLU A 189 -11.95 9.49 1.11
C GLU A 189 -12.91 8.96 0.04
N ALA A 190 -13.01 9.68 -1.08
CA ALA A 190 -13.86 9.25 -2.20
C ALA A 190 -13.35 7.97 -2.88
N ALA A 191 -12.04 7.74 -2.93
CA ALA A 191 -11.47 6.53 -3.52
C ALA A 191 -11.74 5.31 -2.63
N LEU A 192 -11.56 5.46 -1.30
CA LEU A 192 -11.88 4.41 -0.34
C LEU A 192 -13.37 4.04 -0.38
N ALA A 193 -14.27 5.03 -0.38
CA ALA A 193 -15.71 4.79 -0.46
C ALA A 193 -16.11 4.00 -1.72
N ARG A 194 -15.49 4.30 -2.88
CA ARG A 194 -15.71 3.52 -4.11
C ARG A 194 -15.18 2.10 -3.99
N ALA A 195 -13.99 1.92 -3.42
CA ALA A 195 -13.39 0.60 -3.22
C ALA A 195 -14.27 -0.28 -2.30
N ILE A 196 -14.87 0.30 -1.26
CA ILE A 196 -15.82 -0.37 -0.35
C ILE A 196 -17.01 -0.90 -1.13
N LYS A 197 -17.72 -0.01 -1.83
CA LYS A 197 -18.92 -0.36 -2.61
C LYS A 197 -18.63 -1.42 -3.69
N GLY A 198 -17.49 -1.31 -4.38
CA GLY A 198 -17.08 -2.29 -5.39
C GLY A 198 -16.81 -3.68 -4.80
N GLY A 199 -16.24 -3.76 -3.59
CA GLY A 199 -16.01 -5.03 -2.90
C GLY A 199 -17.29 -5.71 -2.41
N GLU A 200 -18.24 -4.95 -1.89
CA GLU A 200 -19.55 -5.48 -1.47
C GLU A 200 -20.41 -5.95 -2.65
N GLY A 201 -20.29 -5.30 -3.81
CA GLY A 201 -20.96 -5.72 -5.04
C GLY A 201 -20.42 -7.06 -5.56
N ALA A 202 -19.10 -7.27 -5.49
CA ALA A 202 -18.47 -8.54 -5.85
C ALA A 202 -18.85 -9.69 -4.91
N GLN A 203 -19.01 -9.42 -3.61
CA GLN A 203 -19.44 -10.44 -2.62
C GLN A 203 -20.91 -10.83 -2.75
N ARG A 204 -21.80 -9.89 -3.11
CA ARG A 204 -23.23 -10.16 -3.34
C ARG A 204 -23.53 -10.97 -4.60
N GLY A 205 -22.60 -11.01 -5.56
CA GLY A 205 -22.71 -11.86 -6.77
C GLY A 205 -22.26 -13.31 -6.58
N LEU A 206 -21.82 -13.69 -5.37
CA LEU A 206 -21.25 -15.01 -5.07
C LEU A 206 -22.13 -15.89 -4.17
N HIS A 207 -23.41 -15.56 -4.00
CA HIS A 207 -24.39 -16.46 -3.39
C HIS A 207 -25.49 -16.78 -4.41
N PRO A 208 -25.69 -18.07 -4.76
CA PRO A 208 -26.82 -18.51 -5.58
C PRO A 208 -28.15 -18.36 -4.85
#